data_AF-A0A9C6E0X0-F1
#
_entry.id   AF-A0A9C6E0X0-F1
#
_cell.length_a   1.000
_cell.length_b   1.000
_cell.length_c   1.000
_cell.angle_alpha   90.00
_cell.angle_beta   90.00
_cell.angle_gamma   90.00
#
_symmetry.space_group_name_H-M   'P 1'
#
loop_
_entity.id
_entity.type
_entity.pdbx_description
1 polymer ?
#
loop_
_entity_poly.entity_id
_entity_poly.type
_entity_poly.pdbx_seq_one_letter_code
_entity_poly.pdbx_strand_id
1 'polypeptide(L)'
;MVIIVNSLRGQLMSLVNFSGTHKEQADRHRQLLEVVLTNSGVELVDMLKLFVEAIVNEHVSLVISRQILNDVVEKVQPRVIAFEEHVAGICQHLGEI
;
A
#
# COMPACT_ATOMS: atom_id res chain seq x y z
N MET A 1 -2.53 6.20 13.17
CA MET A 1 -3.10 7.52 12.83
C MET A 1 -3.57 7.44 11.40
N VAL A 2 -4.87 7.63 11.16
CA VAL A 2 -5.45 7.59 9.81
C VAL A 2 -4.92 8.79 9.02
N ILE A 3 -4.37 8.55 7.83
CA ILE A 3 -3.88 9.59 6.93
C ILE A 3 -4.94 9.86 5.86
N ILE A 4 -5.12 11.11 5.46
CA ILE A 4 -6.02 11.52 4.38
C ILE A 4 -5.27 11.63 3.04
N VAL A 5 -5.95 11.33 1.93
CA VAL A 5 -5.32 11.13 0.59
C VAL A 5 -4.41 12.29 0.19
N ASN A 6 -4.83 13.52 0.47
CA ASN A 6 -4.07 14.71 0.14
C ASN A 6 -2.74 14.82 0.91
N SER A 7 -2.73 14.35 2.17
CA SER A 7 -1.51 14.29 2.98
C SER A 7 -0.54 13.22 2.45
N LEU A 8 -1.06 12.07 2.01
CA LEU A 8 -0.24 11.03 1.38
C LEU A 8 0.43 11.57 0.10
N ARG A 9 -0.33 12.27 -0.75
CA ARG A 9 0.20 12.91 -1.97
C ARG A 9 1.38 13.82 -1.69
N GLY A 10 1.25 14.71 -0.71
CA GLY A 10 2.32 15.63 -0.35
C GLY A 10 3.60 14.91 0.12
N GLN A 11 3.44 13.86 0.93
CA GLN A 11 4.56 13.06 1.42
C GLN A 11 5.24 12.26 0.31
N LEU A 12 4.47 11.67 -0.61
CA LEU A 12 5.01 10.96 -1.77
C LEU A 12 5.75 11.91 -2.72
N MET A 13 5.24 13.11 -2.98
CA MET A 13 5.96 14.13 -3.74
C MET A 13 7.28 14.53 -3.09
N SER A 14 7.31 14.63 -1.75
CA SER A 14 8.55 14.90 -1.03
C SER A 14 9.57 13.76 -1.13
N LEU A 15 9.12 12.51 -1.30
CA LEU A 15 9.99 11.34 -1.47
C LEU A 15 10.55 11.20 -2.88
N VAL A 16 9.79 11.61 -3.90
CA VAL A 16 10.25 11.69 -5.29
C VAL A 16 11.44 12.65 -5.40
N ASN A 17 11.39 13.79 -4.70
CA ASN A 17 12.45 14.79 -4.69
C ASN A 17 13.53 14.53 -3.62
N PHE A 18 13.51 13.39 -2.94
CA PHE A 18 14.45 13.10 -1.86
C PHE A 18 15.83 12.73 -2.42
N SER A 19 16.86 13.48 -2.05
CA SER A 19 18.25 13.30 -2.52
C SER A 19 19.15 12.53 -1.53
N GLY A 20 18.56 11.79 -0.58
CA GLY A 20 19.33 10.97 0.37
C GLY A 20 19.66 9.58 -0.18
N THR A 21 20.06 8.64 0.68
CA THR A 21 20.42 7.29 0.22
C THR A 21 19.20 6.48 -0.21
N HIS A 22 19.39 5.54 -1.16
CA HIS A 22 18.34 4.61 -1.58
C HIS A 22 17.75 3.80 -0.41
N LYS A 23 18.56 3.53 0.62
CA LYS A 23 18.12 2.84 1.84
C LYS A 23 17.12 3.68 2.64
N GLU A 24 17.42 4.95 2.87
CA GLU A 24 16.53 5.87 3.58
C GLU A 24 15.25 6.16 2.81
N GLN A 25 15.35 6.32 1.49
CA GLN A 25 14.17 6.49 0.63
C GLN A 25 13.23 5.29 0.73
N ALA A 26 13.79 4.07 0.65
CA ALA A 26 13.02 2.82 0.82
C ALA A 26 12.38 2.71 2.22
N ASP A 27 13.11 3.06 3.28
CA ASP A 27 12.57 3.05 4.65
C ASP A 27 11.36 3.98 4.81
N ARG A 28 11.44 5.19 4.27
CA ARG A 28 10.32 6.14 4.29
C ARG A 28 9.11 5.65 3.48
N HIS A 29 9.33 5.02 2.33
CA HIS A 29 8.25 4.37 1.59
C HIS A 29 7.58 3.26 2.43
N ARG A 30 8.34 2.44 3.16
CA ARG A 30 7.77 1.43 4.07
C ARG A 30 6.94 2.06 5.18
N GLN A 31 7.45 3.11 5.82
CA GLN A 31 6.70 3.81 6.87
C GLN A 31 5.38 4.38 6.33
N LEU A 32 5.40 4.99 5.15
CA LEU A 32 4.18 5.46 4.50
C LEU A 32 3.23 4.33 4.15
N LEU A 33 3.73 3.20 3.66
CA LEU A 33 2.91 2.02 3.37
C LEU A 33 2.20 1.53 4.62
N GLU A 34 2.89 1.45 5.77
CA GLU A 34 2.25 1.07 7.03
C GLU A 34 1.14 2.04 7.41
N VAL A 35 1.36 3.35 7.25
CA VAL A 35 0.32 4.36 7.50
C VAL A 35 -0.86 4.19 6.53
N VAL A 36 -0.60 3.94 5.24
CA VAL A 36 -1.65 3.66 4.24
C VAL A 36 -2.47 2.45 4.64
N LEU A 37 -1.83 1.37 5.09
CA LEU A 37 -2.50 0.14 5.51
C LEU A 37 -3.35 0.28 6.78
N THR A 38 -3.15 1.34 7.58
CA THR A 38 -4.07 1.67 8.67
C THR A 38 -5.42 2.22 8.20
N ASN A 39 -5.55 2.59 6.92
CA ASN A 39 -6.83 2.95 6.31
C ASN A 39 -7.63 1.70 5.92
N SER A 40 -8.93 1.87 5.71
CA SER A 40 -9.84 0.79 5.31
C SER A 40 -10.93 1.31 4.37
N GLY A 41 -11.61 0.39 3.67
CA GLY A 41 -12.67 0.73 2.72
C GLY A 41 -12.13 1.32 1.41
N VAL A 42 -12.91 2.24 0.81
CA VAL A 42 -12.59 2.83 -0.50
C VAL A 42 -11.33 3.69 -0.45
N GLU A 43 -11.11 4.41 0.65
CA GLU A 43 -9.93 5.29 0.79
C GLU A 43 -8.61 4.51 0.74
N LEU A 44 -8.58 3.29 1.31
CA LEU A 44 -7.40 2.43 1.22
C LEU A 44 -7.06 2.10 -0.24
N VAL A 45 -8.06 1.81 -1.06
CA VAL A 45 -7.87 1.45 -2.47
C VAL A 45 -7.31 2.65 -3.24
N ASP A 46 -7.86 3.85 -3.03
CA ASP A 46 -7.34 5.08 -3.64
C ASP A 46 -5.91 5.40 -3.16
N MET A 47 -5.62 5.22 -1.88
CA MET A 47 -4.28 5.39 -1.32
C MET A 47 -3.27 4.41 -1.92
N LEU A 48 -3.64 3.14 -2.07
CA LEU A 48 -2.78 2.12 -2.66
C LEU A 48 -2.49 2.41 -4.13
N LYS A 49 -3.50 2.82 -4.92
CA LYS A 49 -3.28 3.24 -6.31
C LYS A 49 -2.26 4.38 -6.38
N LEU A 50 -2.48 5.41 -5.59
CA LEU A 50 -1.64 6.60 -5.57
C LEU A 50 -0.22 6.31 -5.07
N PHE A 51 -0.09 5.39 -4.11
CA PHE A 51 1.20 4.90 -3.63
C PHE A 51 1.95 4.12 -4.71
N VAL A 52 1.28 3.21 -5.42
CA VAL A 52 1.87 2.45 -6.53
C VAL A 52 2.31 3.38 -7.66
N GLU A 53 1.51 4.37 -8.04
CA GLU A 53 1.88 5.40 -9.04
C GLU A 53 3.16 6.15 -8.65
N ALA A 54 3.31 6.52 -7.37
CA ALA A 54 4.51 7.17 -6.89
C ALA A 54 5.75 6.25 -6.89
N ILE A 55 5.56 4.94 -6.69
CA ILE A 55 6.65 3.95 -6.66
C ILE A 55 7.17 3.61 -8.05
N VAL A 56 6.30 3.61 -9.05
CA VAL A 56 6.68 3.38 -10.46
C VAL A 56 7.17 4.65 -11.15
N ASN A 57 7.25 5.77 -10.43
CA ASN A 57 7.78 7.02 -10.94
C ASN A 57 9.25 6.86 -11.36
N GLU A 58 9.63 7.42 -12.50
CA GLU A 58 10.99 7.34 -13.06
C GLU A 58 12.09 7.85 -12.11
N HIS A 59 11.76 8.74 -11.18
CA HIS A 59 12.67 9.26 -10.17
C HIS A 59 12.97 8.25 -9.05
N VAL A 60 12.20 7.17 -8.93
CA VAL A 60 12.45 6.09 -7.96
C VAL A 60 13.26 4.99 -8.62
N SER A 61 14.38 4.61 -7.99
CA SER A 61 15.23 3.52 -8.47
C SER A 61 14.45 2.20 -8.53
N LEU A 62 14.59 1.44 -9.62
CA LEU A 62 13.93 0.13 -9.83
C LEU A 62 14.13 -0.85 -8.67
N VAL A 63 15.30 -0.81 -8.01
CA VAL A 63 15.63 -1.64 -6.86
C VAL A 63 14.75 -1.32 -5.65
N ILE A 64 14.42 -0.04 -5.46
CA ILE A 64 13.48 0.40 -4.41
C ILE A 64 12.07 0.00 -4.82
N SER A 65 11.67 0.28 -6.06
CA SER A 65 10.32 -0.02 -6.52
C SER A 65 9.99 -1.49 -6.35
N ARG A 66 10.88 -2.40 -6.77
CA ARG A 66 10.70 -3.84 -6.60
C ARG A 66 10.61 -4.24 -5.13
N GLN A 67 11.47 -3.72 -4.26
CA GLN A 67 11.43 -4.05 -2.83
C GLN A 67 10.10 -3.65 -2.22
N ILE A 68 9.68 -2.40 -2.42
CA ILE A 68 8.44 -1.92 -1.82
C ILE A 68 7.22 -2.59 -2.43
N LEU A 69 7.21 -2.87 -3.74
CA LEU A 69 6.14 -3.66 -4.38
C LEU A 69 5.99 -5.04 -3.74
N ASN A 70 7.09 -5.73 -3.43
CA ASN A 70 7.02 -7.01 -2.70
C ASN A 70 6.46 -6.80 -1.29
N ASP A 71 6.94 -5.80 -0.54
CA ASP A 71 6.41 -5.46 0.79
C ASP A 71 4.89 -5.18 0.75
N VAL A 72 4.40 -4.45 -0.27
CA VAL A 72 2.95 -4.20 -0.47
C VAL A 72 2.20 -5.51 -0.64
N VAL A 73 2.69 -6.41 -1.49
CA VAL A 73 2.04 -7.70 -1.75
C VAL A 73 2.01 -8.54 -0.48
N GLU A 74 3.12 -8.67 0.24
CA GLU A 74 3.20 -9.45 1.49
C GLU A 74 2.24 -8.91 2.56
N LYS A 75 2.09 -7.58 2.65
CA LYS A 75 1.22 -6.96 3.66
C LYS A 75 -0.27 -6.99 3.28
N VAL A 76 -0.59 -6.95 1.99
CA VAL A 76 -1.98 -7.00 1.49
C VAL A 76 -2.48 -8.45 1.37
N GLN A 77 -1.59 -9.41 1.08
CA GLN A 77 -1.90 -10.85 0.97
C GLN A 77 -2.80 -11.41 2.09
N PRO A 78 -2.49 -11.22 3.39
CA PRO A 78 -3.30 -11.79 4.46
C PRO A 78 -4.73 -11.22 4.48
N ARG A 79 -4.94 -10.00 4.00
CA ARG A 79 -6.27 -9.41 3.87
C ARG A 79 -7.06 -10.05 2.73
N VAL A 80 -6.40 -10.42 1.62
CA VAL A 80 -7.03 -11.11 0.48
C VAL A 80 -7.44 -12.53 0.88
N ILE A 81 -6.57 -13.26 1.57
CA ILE A 81 -6.85 -14.63 2.06
C ILE A 81 -8.01 -14.60 3.07
N ALA A 82 -7.98 -13.69 4.05
CA ALA A 82 -9.05 -13.56 5.04
C ALA A 82 -10.40 -13.13 4.43
N PHE A 83 -10.37 -12.40 3.31
CA PHE A 83 -11.59 -12.02 2.58
C PHE A 83 -12.14 -13.20 1.78
N GLU A 84 -11.28 -14.00 1.12
CA GLU A 84 -11.68 -15.22 0.43
C GLU A 84 -12.32 -16.23 1.41
N GLU A 85 -11.73 -16.41 2.59
CA GLU A 85 -12.28 -17.29 3.63
C GLU A 85 -13.64 -16.82 4.15
N HIS A 86 -13.81 -15.51 4.37
CA HIS A 86 -15.11 -14.94 4.73
C HIS A 86 -16.16 -15.08 3.63
N VAL A 87 -15.80 -14.84 2.36
CA VAL A 87 -16.71 -14.99 1.23
C VAL A 87 -17.10 -16.46 1.05
N ALA A 88 -16.15 -17.39 1.19
CA ALA A 88 -16.42 -18.82 1.16
C ALA A 88 -17.38 -19.22 2.29
N GLY A 89 -17.18 -18.71 3.51
CA GLY A 89 -18.08 -18.93 4.64
C GLY A 89 -19.50 -18.38 4.40
N ILE A 90 -19.63 -17.18 3.82
CA ILE A 90 -20.92 -16.58 3.46
C ILE A 90 -21.64 -17.43 2.40
N CYS A 91 -20.93 -17.88 1.36
CA CYS A 91 -21.48 -18.76 0.32
C CYS A 91 -21.96 -20.10 0.90
N GLN A 92 -21.23 -20.68 1.85
CA GLN A 92 -21.63 -21.92 2.52
C GLN A 92 -22.90 -21.71 3.36
N HIS A 93 -22.97 -20.63 4.13
CA HIS A 93 -24.15 -20.32 4.95
C HIS A 93 -25.39 -20.00 4.10
N LEU A 94 -25.23 -19.31 2.96
CA LEU A 94 -26.32 -19.06 2.02
C LEU A 94 -26.78 -20.32 1.27
N GLY A 95 -25.92 -21.33 1.13
CA GLY A 95 -26.30 -22.63 0.56
C GLY A 95 -27.10 -23.52 1.51
N GLU A 96 -27.10 -23.21 2.81
CA GLU A 96 -27.81 -23.94 3.86
C GLU A 96 -29.19 -23.34 4.23
N ILE A 97 -29.57 -22.19 3.63
CA ILE A 97 -30.88 -21.52 3.78
C ILE A 97 -31.74 -21.78 2.54
#